data_AF-A0A838DBP1-F1
#
_entry.id   AF-A0A838DBP1-F1
#
_cell.length_a   1.000
_cell.length_b   1.000
_cell.length_c   1.000
_cell.angle_alpha   90.00
_cell.angle_beta   90.00
_cell.angle_gamma   90.00
#
_symmetry.space_group_name_H-M   'P 1'
#
loop_
_entity.id
_entity.type
_entity.pdbx_description
1 polymer ?
#
loop_
_entity_poly.entity_id
_entity_poly.type
_entity_poly.pdbx_seq_one_letter_code
_entity_poly.pdbx_strand_id
1 'polypeptide(L)'
;AFGAQITDVRSDNKRITEQLIKAMIETSREIAQRPKHWWADQLNNHDAIAGYHSLGEEIWEQSGGSVDAFVHMVGTAHSIHGAAETLRAHKPVRVVAVEPAESAVLSGQPTGSHKIEGTGIGFVPPLWQREAVDEIVAISTDDAQAMARRLAREEGIFAGTSSGANVVAALRVAERLGSGATVATLIVDSGLRYLSTSLYAPEAS
;
A
#
# COMPACT_ATOMS: atom_id res chain seq x y z
N ALA A 1 14.18 -19.57 5.38
CA ALA A 1 13.45 -20.51 4.50
C ALA A 1 13.94 -20.45 3.04
N PHE A 2 14.04 -19.28 2.41
CA PHE A 2 14.35 -19.17 0.96
C PHE A 2 15.84 -18.97 0.61
N GLY A 3 16.76 -19.10 1.56
CA GLY A 3 18.21 -18.93 1.32
C GLY A 3 18.69 -17.49 1.13
N ALA A 4 17.82 -16.49 1.32
CA ALA A 4 18.20 -15.09 1.27
C ALA A 4 19.14 -14.71 2.42
N GLN A 5 20.16 -13.92 2.12
CA GLN A 5 20.97 -13.23 3.13
C GLN A 5 20.26 -11.92 3.50
N ILE A 6 20.11 -11.67 4.80
CA ILE A 6 19.40 -10.50 5.33
C ILE A 6 20.43 -9.52 5.88
N THR A 7 20.29 -8.24 5.50
CA THR A 7 21.01 -7.11 6.10
C THR A 7 19.99 -6.24 6.82
N ASP A 8 20.04 -6.22 8.14
CA ASP A 8 19.09 -5.46 8.95
C ASP A 8 19.50 -3.99 9.07
N VAL A 9 18.60 -3.08 8.68
CA VAL A 9 18.69 -1.65 8.96
C VAL A 9 17.76 -1.34 10.12
N ARG A 10 18.32 -0.88 11.24
CA ARG A 10 17.54 -0.72 12.49
C ARG A 10 16.61 0.50 12.40
N SER A 11 15.32 0.25 12.65
CA SER A 11 14.31 1.29 12.84
C SER A 11 14.35 1.89 14.26
N ASP A 12 13.94 3.14 14.42
CA ASP A 12 13.58 3.70 15.73
C ASP A 12 12.21 3.16 16.19
N ASN A 13 12.20 2.37 17.26
CA ASN A 13 10.98 1.88 17.92
C ASN A 13 9.96 1.18 16.98
N LYS A 14 10.44 0.44 15.97
CA LYS A 14 9.63 -0.24 14.95
C LYS A 14 8.72 0.71 14.15
N ARG A 15 9.06 2.00 14.09
CA ARG A 15 8.33 2.99 13.30
C ARG A 15 8.95 3.13 11.92
N ILE A 16 8.10 3.46 10.95
CA ILE A 16 8.53 3.77 9.59
C ILE A 16 8.70 5.29 9.51
N THR A 17 9.84 5.73 9.01
CA THR A 17 10.22 7.14 8.85
C THR A 17 10.97 7.32 7.54
N GLU A 18 10.97 8.54 7.00
CA GLU A 18 11.78 8.91 5.84
C GLU A 18 13.26 8.51 6.01
N GLN A 19 13.81 8.77 7.20
CA GLN A 19 15.21 8.45 7.51
C GLN A 19 15.49 6.95 7.39
N LEU A 20 14.61 6.10 7.92
CA LEU A 20 14.75 4.64 7.82
C LEU A 20 14.75 4.19 6.35
N ILE A 21 13.82 4.69 5.55
CA ILE A 21 13.73 4.30 4.14
C ILE A 21 14.96 4.75 3.37
N LYS A 22 15.44 5.99 3.57
CA LYS A 22 16.68 6.47 2.95
C LYS A 22 17.88 5.63 3.34
N ALA A 23 17.99 5.21 4.61
CA ALA A 23 19.06 4.33 5.06
C ALA A 23 19.00 2.94 4.40
N MET A 24 17.81 2.37 4.21
CA MET A 24 17.62 1.10 3.49
C MET A 24 18.02 1.21 2.01
N ILE A 25 17.67 2.33 1.36
CA ILE A 25 18.06 2.60 -0.04
C ILE A 25 19.58 2.71 -0.14
N GLU A 26 20.23 3.48 0.74
CA GLU A 26 21.69 3.64 0.70
C GLU A 26 22.41 2.31 0.98
N THR A 27 21.95 1.55 1.96
CA THR A 27 22.49 0.21 2.25
C THR A 27 22.39 -0.71 1.02
N SER A 28 21.24 -0.66 0.31
CA SER A 28 21.06 -1.44 -0.93
C SER A 28 22.00 -0.99 -2.04
N ARG A 29 22.19 0.34 -2.18
CA ARG A 29 23.10 0.94 -3.15
C ARG A 29 24.55 0.54 -2.90
N GLU A 30 25.01 0.55 -1.66
CA GLU A 30 26.37 0.11 -1.28
C GLU A 30 26.59 -1.38 -1.60
N ILE A 31 25.59 -2.24 -1.31
CA ILE A 31 25.67 -3.66 -1.63
C ILE A 31 25.72 -3.87 -3.15
N ALA A 32 24.95 -3.11 -3.91
CA ALA A 32 24.89 -3.21 -5.37
C ALA A 32 26.19 -2.85 -6.08
N GLN A 33 27.09 -2.08 -5.44
CA GLN A 33 28.41 -1.75 -5.99
C GLN A 33 29.39 -2.93 -5.97
N ARG A 34 29.05 -4.04 -5.29
CA ARG A 34 29.92 -5.22 -5.17
C ARG A 34 29.86 -6.09 -6.45
N PRO A 35 30.93 -6.83 -6.80
CA PRO A 35 30.92 -7.72 -7.95
C PRO A 35 29.79 -8.75 -7.87
N LYS A 36 29.15 -9.04 -9.01
CA LYS A 36 28.04 -10.02 -9.15
C LYS A 36 26.77 -9.66 -8.35
N HIS A 37 26.55 -8.39 -8.05
CA HIS A 37 25.31 -7.90 -7.48
C HIS A 37 24.55 -7.11 -8.54
N TRP A 38 23.22 -7.18 -8.50
CA TRP A 38 22.33 -6.40 -9.35
C TRP A 38 21.20 -5.84 -8.49
N TRP A 39 20.91 -4.55 -8.64
CA TRP A 39 19.89 -3.87 -7.86
C TRP A 39 18.62 -3.70 -8.67
N ALA A 40 17.54 -4.32 -8.18
CA ALA A 40 16.23 -4.22 -8.83
C ALA A 40 15.57 -2.83 -8.71
N ASP A 41 16.04 -2.01 -7.76
CA ASP A 41 15.60 -0.63 -7.50
C ASP A 41 14.10 -0.38 -7.68
N GLN A 42 13.28 -1.04 -6.85
CA GLN A 42 11.82 -0.97 -6.96
C GLN A 42 11.21 0.43 -6.84
N LEU A 43 11.96 1.46 -6.43
CA LEU A 43 11.41 2.82 -6.35
C LEU A 43 11.57 3.59 -7.66
N ASN A 44 12.50 3.17 -8.53
CA ASN A 44 12.79 3.81 -9.81
C ASN A 44 12.57 2.88 -11.01
N ASN A 45 12.25 1.62 -10.80
CA ASN A 45 11.99 0.66 -11.88
C ASN A 45 10.62 0.90 -12.52
N HIS A 46 10.62 1.57 -13.68
CA HIS A 46 9.42 1.87 -14.46
C HIS A 46 8.69 0.62 -14.99
N ASP A 47 9.39 -0.48 -15.25
CA ASP A 47 8.80 -1.71 -15.81
C ASP A 47 7.76 -2.33 -14.86
N ALA A 48 7.90 -2.06 -13.56
CA ALA A 48 7.05 -2.65 -12.54
C ALA A 48 5.60 -2.17 -12.59
N ILE A 49 5.30 -1.00 -13.18
CA ILE A 49 3.91 -0.52 -13.37
C ILE A 49 3.15 -1.46 -14.32
N ALA A 50 3.75 -1.81 -15.46
CA ALA A 50 3.15 -2.73 -16.43
C ALA A 50 2.92 -4.13 -15.86
N GLY A 51 3.73 -4.54 -14.86
CA GLY A 51 3.54 -5.77 -14.11
C GLY A 51 2.21 -5.87 -13.36
N TYR A 52 1.49 -4.76 -13.17
CA TYR A 52 0.17 -4.72 -12.53
C TYR A 52 -0.99 -4.53 -13.52
N HIS A 53 -0.75 -4.55 -14.83
CA HIS A 53 -1.83 -4.46 -15.82
C HIS A 53 -2.78 -5.66 -15.70
N SER A 54 -2.25 -6.88 -15.52
CA SER A 54 -3.09 -8.07 -15.36
C SER A 54 -4.02 -7.98 -14.14
N LEU A 55 -3.58 -7.34 -13.06
CA LEU A 55 -4.42 -7.12 -11.89
C LEU A 55 -5.63 -6.25 -12.22
N GLY A 56 -5.46 -5.22 -13.06
CA GLY A 56 -6.59 -4.40 -13.52
C GLY A 56 -7.57 -5.19 -14.38
N GLU A 57 -7.08 -6.05 -15.28
CA GLU A 57 -7.93 -6.94 -16.10
C GLU A 57 -8.69 -7.95 -15.21
N GLU A 58 -8.01 -8.57 -14.25
CA GLU A 58 -8.62 -9.50 -13.31
C GLU A 58 -9.75 -8.85 -12.50
N ILE A 59 -9.54 -7.63 -11.99
CA ILE A 59 -10.57 -6.85 -11.30
C ILE A 59 -11.76 -6.57 -12.23
N TRP A 60 -11.49 -6.18 -13.48
CA TRP A 60 -12.53 -5.87 -14.46
C TRP A 60 -13.38 -7.10 -14.79
N GLU A 61 -12.74 -8.21 -15.15
CA GLU A 61 -13.40 -9.46 -15.49
C GLU A 61 -14.20 -10.04 -14.32
N GLN A 62 -13.61 -10.08 -13.12
CA GLN A 62 -14.25 -10.67 -11.94
C GLN A 62 -15.42 -9.83 -11.40
N SER A 63 -15.42 -8.53 -11.66
CA SER A 63 -16.55 -7.65 -11.34
C SER A 63 -17.64 -7.68 -12.42
N GLY A 64 -17.44 -8.37 -13.55
CA GLY A 64 -18.35 -8.28 -14.70
C GLY A 64 -18.43 -6.87 -15.29
N GLY A 65 -17.36 -6.09 -15.18
CA GLY A 65 -17.31 -4.70 -15.66
C GLY A 65 -18.03 -3.68 -14.78
N SER A 66 -18.33 -4.02 -13.52
CA SER A 66 -19.13 -3.16 -12.64
C SER A 66 -18.31 -2.19 -11.78
N VAL A 67 -16.97 -2.26 -11.78
CA VAL A 67 -16.12 -1.39 -10.92
C VAL A 67 -16.36 0.09 -11.24
N ASP A 68 -16.68 0.86 -10.21
CA ASP A 68 -16.90 2.32 -10.26
C ASP A 68 -15.74 3.09 -9.60
N ALA A 69 -15.11 2.48 -8.59
CA ALA A 69 -13.92 3.03 -7.97
C ALA A 69 -12.88 1.96 -7.64
N PHE A 70 -11.61 2.34 -7.72
CA PHE A 70 -10.47 1.56 -7.29
C PHE A 70 -9.71 2.31 -6.20
N VAL A 71 -9.56 1.68 -5.04
CA VAL A 71 -8.95 2.27 -3.85
C VAL A 71 -7.70 1.49 -3.50
N HIS A 72 -6.55 2.16 -3.43
CA HIS A 72 -5.30 1.47 -3.10
C HIS A 72 -4.26 2.36 -2.42
N MET A 73 -3.61 1.80 -1.40
CA MET A 73 -2.56 2.44 -0.63
C MET A 73 -1.22 2.47 -1.38
N VAL A 74 -0.52 3.60 -1.25
CA VAL A 74 0.65 3.91 -2.06
C VAL A 74 1.97 3.61 -1.34
N GLY A 75 2.63 2.54 -1.76
CA GLY A 75 4.06 2.28 -1.50
C GLY A 75 4.93 2.85 -2.62
N THR A 76 5.28 2.01 -3.60
CA THR A 76 6.07 2.42 -4.79
C THR A 76 5.24 3.12 -5.87
N ALA A 77 3.91 3.15 -5.73
CA ALA A 77 2.92 3.57 -6.72
C ALA A 77 2.70 2.64 -7.93
N HIS A 78 3.42 1.51 -8.03
CA HIS A 78 3.28 0.62 -9.20
C HIS A 78 1.88 0.02 -9.35
N SER A 79 1.39 -0.60 -8.27
CA SER A 79 0.10 -1.32 -8.27
C SER A 79 -1.07 -0.38 -8.57
N ILE A 80 -1.10 0.80 -7.94
CA ILE A 80 -2.20 1.74 -8.16
C ILE A 80 -2.21 2.26 -9.60
N HIS A 81 -1.05 2.62 -10.15
CA HIS A 81 -0.98 3.15 -11.52
C HIS A 81 -1.27 2.06 -12.56
N GLY A 82 -0.67 0.87 -12.45
CA GLY A 82 -0.86 -0.20 -13.43
C GLY A 82 -2.31 -0.71 -13.47
N ALA A 83 -2.91 -0.96 -12.31
CA ALA A 83 -4.30 -1.38 -12.25
C ALA A 83 -5.25 -0.26 -12.71
N ALA A 84 -5.01 1.00 -12.33
CA ALA A 84 -5.83 2.13 -12.73
C ALA A 84 -5.80 2.41 -14.23
N GLU A 85 -4.64 2.33 -14.88
CA GLU A 85 -4.48 2.50 -16.33
C GLU A 85 -5.37 1.50 -17.07
N THR A 86 -5.30 0.24 -16.66
CA THR A 86 -6.07 -0.86 -17.25
C THR A 86 -7.57 -0.68 -17.03
N LEU A 87 -7.99 -0.41 -15.79
CA LEU A 87 -9.40 -0.19 -15.45
C LEU A 87 -10.00 1.00 -16.22
N ARG A 88 -9.24 2.09 -16.35
CA ARG A 88 -9.68 3.29 -17.08
C ARG A 88 -9.72 3.11 -18.59
N ALA A 89 -8.99 2.14 -19.14
CA ALA A 89 -9.10 1.78 -20.55
C ALA A 89 -10.47 1.14 -20.88
N HIS A 90 -11.09 0.44 -19.91
CA HIS A 90 -12.42 -0.16 -20.08
C HIS A 90 -13.56 0.84 -19.84
N LYS A 91 -13.49 1.62 -18.76
CA LYS A 91 -14.52 2.57 -18.34
C LYS A 91 -13.92 3.67 -17.47
N PRO A 92 -14.48 4.89 -17.43
CA PRO A 92 -14.13 5.87 -16.40
C PRO A 92 -14.31 5.29 -14.98
N VAL A 93 -13.19 4.99 -14.32
CA VAL A 93 -13.13 4.50 -12.93
C VAL A 93 -12.50 5.57 -12.05
N ARG A 94 -13.12 5.82 -10.89
CA ARG A 94 -12.57 6.72 -9.88
C ARG A 94 -11.41 6.05 -9.15
N VAL A 95 -10.23 6.66 -9.17
CA VAL A 95 -9.02 6.11 -8.55
C VAL A 95 -8.70 6.91 -7.31
N VAL A 96 -8.64 6.23 -6.17
CA VAL A 96 -8.42 6.85 -4.85
C VAL A 96 -7.16 6.27 -4.24
N ALA A 97 -6.18 7.13 -4.04
CA ALA A 97 -4.95 6.76 -3.35
C ALA A 97 -5.15 6.81 -1.84
N VAL A 98 -4.49 5.90 -1.12
CA VAL A 98 -4.49 5.89 0.34
C VAL A 98 -3.07 6.13 0.85
N GLU A 99 -2.94 6.93 1.91
CA GLU A 99 -1.68 7.19 2.59
C GLU A 99 -1.84 7.22 4.12
N PRO A 100 -0.75 7.06 4.90
CA PRO A 100 -0.82 7.17 6.35
C PRO A 100 -1.12 8.62 6.76
N ALA A 101 -2.10 8.81 7.64
CA ALA A 101 -2.44 10.15 8.14
C ALA A 101 -1.29 10.80 8.92
N GLU A 102 -0.46 9.99 9.57
CA GLU A 102 0.71 10.43 10.32
C GLU A 102 1.91 10.80 9.44
N SER A 103 1.84 10.56 8.12
CA SER A 103 2.88 10.90 7.16
C SER A 103 2.30 11.15 5.75
N ALA A 104 1.34 12.08 5.66
CA ALA A 104 0.53 12.35 4.47
C ALA A 104 1.24 13.19 3.39
N VAL A 105 2.41 12.70 2.94
CA VAL A 105 3.29 13.41 2.01
C VAL A 105 2.70 13.56 0.60
N LEU A 106 1.81 12.65 0.16
CA LEU A 106 1.15 12.75 -1.15
C LEU A 106 0.10 13.87 -1.15
N SER A 107 -0.52 14.14 0.01
CA SER A 107 -1.39 15.30 0.24
C SER A 107 -0.60 16.60 0.52
N GLY A 108 0.73 16.58 0.42
CA GLY A 108 1.59 17.73 0.68
C GLY A 108 1.76 18.09 2.16
N GLN A 109 1.40 17.19 3.08
CA GLN A 109 1.67 17.37 4.51
C GLN A 109 3.11 16.95 4.85
N PRO A 110 3.65 17.39 6.00
CA PRO A 110 4.96 16.94 6.46
C PRO A 110 5.04 15.42 6.61
N THR A 111 6.22 14.86 6.40
CA THR A 111 6.51 13.48 6.79
C THR A 111 6.40 13.32 8.30
N GLY A 112 6.02 12.12 8.74
CA GLY A 112 6.03 11.75 10.15
C GLY A 112 6.35 10.26 10.32
N SER A 113 5.88 9.68 11.41
CA SER A 113 6.13 8.28 11.74
C SER A 113 4.83 7.51 11.92
N HIS A 114 4.72 6.33 11.32
CA HIS A 114 3.54 5.46 11.40
C HIS A 114 3.94 3.99 11.59
N LYS A 115 2.94 3.11 11.76
CA LYS A 115 3.12 1.65 11.85
C LYS A 115 2.38 0.85 10.77
N ILE A 116 1.96 1.53 9.70
CA ILE A 116 1.42 0.86 8.51
C ILE A 116 2.59 0.35 7.65
N GLU A 117 2.93 -0.93 7.79
CA GLU A 117 4.06 -1.54 7.06
C GLU A 117 3.81 -1.70 5.56
N GLY A 118 4.90 -1.62 4.78
CA GLY A 118 4.89 -1.80 3.32
C GLY A 118 4.53 -0.56 2.49
N THR A 119 4.32 0.60 3.13
CA THR A 119 3.80 1.81 2.47
C THR A 119 4.32 3.08 3.16
N GLY A 120 3.99 4.26 2.62
CA GLY A 120 4.22 5.53 3.32
C GLY A 120 5.69 5.83 3.53
N ILE A 121 6.48 5.89 2.46
CA ILE A 121 7.95 5.89 2.53
C ILE A 121 8.59 7.18 3.11
N GLY A 122 7.77 8.12 3.61
CA GLY A 122 8.21 9.39 4.20
C GLY A 122 8.60 10.48 3.18
N PHE A 123 8.44 10.21 1.88
CA PHE A 123 8.59 11.17 0.80
C PHE A 123 7.71 10.74 -0.39
N VAL A 124 7.48 11.65 -1.34
CA VAL A 124 6.72 11.33 -2.55
C VAL A 124 7.51 10.32 -3.39
N PRO A 125 6.98 9.12 -3.70
CA PRO A 125 7.68 8.14 -4.52
C PRO A 125 8.07 8.72 -5.89
N PRO A 126 9.25 8.39 -6.45
CA PRO A 126 9.70 8.95 -7.73
C PRO A 126 8.72 8.70 -8.89
N LEU A 127 8.02 7.57 -8.85
CA LEU A 127 7.08 7.14 -9.89
C LEU A 127 5.62 7.51 -9.58
N TRP A 128 5.38 8.31 -8.53
CA TRP A 128 4.05 8.80 -8.20
C TRP A 128 3.56 9.84 -9.22
N GLN A 129 2.36 9.62 -9.76
CA GLN A 129 1.69 10.53 -10.70
C GLN A 129 0.39 11.04 -10.07
N ARG A 130 0.41 12.28 -9.56
CA ARG A 130 -0.76 12.87 -8.86
C ARG A 130 -1.97 12.96 -9.78
N GLU A 131 -1.77 13.27 -11.04
CA GLU A 131 -2.81 13.46 -12.05
C GLU A 131 -3.48 12.14 -12.43
N ALA A 132 -2.85 11.00 -12.15
CA ALA A 132 -3.41 9.69 -12.39
C ALA A 132 -4.47 9.28 -11.35
N VAL A 133 -4.67 10.05 -10.27
CA VAL A 133 -5.66 9.76 -9.21
C VAL A 133 -6.66 10.90 -9.01
N ASP A 134 -7.89 10.57 -8.66
CA ASP A 134 -8.96 11.53 -8.43
C ASP A 134 -8.93 12.11 -7.01
N GLU A 135 -8.51 11.31 -6.04
CA GLU A 135 -8.54 11.65 -4.62
C GLU A 135 -7.39 10.97 -3.87
N ILE A 136 -6.95 11.57 -2.75
CA ILE A 136 -6.05 10.97 -1.78
C ILE A 136 -6.75 10.96 -0.42
N VAL A 137 -6.78 9.80 0.23
CA VAL A 137 -7.38 9.59 1.55
C VAL A 137 -6.29 9.24 2.55
N ALA A 138 -6.19 10.05 3.60
CA ALA A 138 -5.34 9.78 4.75
C ALA A 138 -6.06 8.86 5.75
N ILE A 139 -5.42 7.74 6.12
CA ILE A 139 -5.93 6.79 7.12
C ILE A 139 -4.92 6.65 8.25
N SER A 140 -5.37 6.75 9.50
CA SER A 140 -4.50 6.57 10.66
C SER A 140 -4.10 5.10 10.83
N THR A 141 -2.95 4.87 11.46
CA THR A 141 -2.51 3.54 11.88
C THR A 141 -3.58 2.84 12.73
N ASP A 142 -4.23 3.57 13.63
CA ASP A 142 -5.21 3.01 14.55
C ASP A 142 -6.47 2.54 13.82
N ASP A 143 -7.01 3.35 12.89
CA ASP A 143 -8.16 2.98 12.04
C ASP A 143 -7.82 1.75 11.19
N ALA A 144 -6.62 1.74 10.60
CA ALA A 144 -6.14 0.65 9.77
C ALA A 144 -6.01 -0.67 10.56
N GLN A 145 -5.42 -0.63 11.76
CA GLN A 145 -5.28 -1.80 12.62
C GLN A 145 -6.63 -2.29 13.15
N ALA A 146 -7.51 -1.37 13.53
CA ALA A 146 -8.87 -1.70 13.96
C ALA A 146 -9.62 -2.42 12.84
N MET A 147 -9.54 -1.93 11.59
CA MET A 147 -10.17 -2.57 10.45
C MET A 147 -9.57 -3.94 10.13
N ALA A 148 -8.24 -4.09 10.15
CA ALA A 148 -7.60 -5.40 9.92
C ALA A 148 -8.03 -6.46 10.96
N ARG A 149 -8.26 -6.05 12.22
CA ARG A 149 -8.84 -6.94 13.25
C ARG A 149 -10.31 -7.24 12.99
N ARG A 150 -11.09 -6.27 12.51
CA ARG A 150 -12.49 -6.48 12.10
C ARG A 150 -12.59 -7.47 10.95
N LEU A 151 -11.80 -7.30 9.88
CA LEU A 151 -11.75 -8.23 8.74
C LEU A 151 -11.51 -9.68 9.19
N ALA A 152 -10.58 -9.90 10.12
CA ALA A 152 -10.29 -11.23 10.63
C ALA A 152 -11.47 -11.83 11.41
N ARG A 153 -12.18 -11.01 12.20
CA ARG A 153 -13.28 -11.45 13.09
C ARG A 153 -14.62 -11.58 12.36
N GLU A 154 -14.91 -10.66 11.46
CA GLU A 154 -16.23 -10.48 10.83
C GLU A 154 -16.29 -11.19 9.47
N GLU A 155 -15.19 -11.19 8.71
CA GLU A 155 -15.14 -11.69 7.32
C GLU A 155 -14.23 -12.91 7.14
N GLY A 156 -13.50 -13.33 8.19
CA GLY A 156 -12.51 -14.41 8.10
C GLY A 156 -11.27 -14.05 7.25
N ILE A 157 -11.06 -12.77 6.95
CA ILE A 157 -9.93 -12.28 6.14
C ILE A 157 -8.80 -11.86 7.09
N PHE A 158 -7.78 -12.71 7.21
CA PHE A 158 -6.64 -12.45 8.08
C PHE A 158 -5.56 -11.63 7.35
N ALA A 159 -5.63 -10.31 7.46
CA ALA A 159 -4.86 -9.35 6.66
C ALA A 159 -3.89 -8.46 7.46
N GLY A 160 -2.97 -7.78 6.77
CA GLY A 160 -2.10 -6.76 7.37
C GLY A 160 -2.72 -5.37 7.54
N THR A 161 -1.96 -4.47 8.18
CA THR A 161 -2.41 -3.10 8.50
C THR A 161 -2.76 -2.29 7.24
N SER A 162 -1.96 -2.36 6.18
CA SER A 162 -2.21 -1.62 4.93
C SER A 162 -3.48 -2.09 4.21
N SER A 163 -3.81 -3.38 4.30
CA SER A 163 -5.09 -3.93 3.83
C SER A 163 -6.27 -3.36 4.64
N GLY A 164 -6.11 -3.20 5.96
CA GLY A 164 -7.09 -2.52 6.80
C GLY A 164 -7.31 -1.07 6.35
N ALA A 165 -6.23 -0.33 6.06
CA ALA A 165 -6.33 1.05 5.56
C ALA A 165 -7.07 1.14 4.23
N ASN A 166 -6.75 0.25 3.29
CA ASN A 166 -7.45 0.09 2.01
C ASN A 166 -8.96 -0.08 2.21
N VAL A 167 -9.37 -0.98 3.10
CA VAL A 167 -10.79 -1.26 3.35
C VAL A 167 -11.49 -0.08 4.03
N VAL A 168 -10.86 0.61 4.98
CA VAL A 168 -11.44 1.84 5.58
C VAL A 168 -11.70 2.89 4.50
N ALA A 169 -10.72 3.14 3.64
CA ALA A 169 -10.88 4.10 2.55
C ALA A 169 -11.96 3.64 1.55
N ALA A 170 -12.01 2.35 1.21
CA ALA A 170 -13.01 1.79 0.31
C ALA A 170 -14.43 1.93 0.84
N LEU A 171 -14.64 1.67 2.13
CA LEU A 171 -15.95 1.88 2.78
C LEU A 171 -16.36 3.36 2.74
N ARG A 172 -15.44 4.28 3.06
CA ARG A 172 -15.70 5.73 2.97
C ARG A 172 -16.04 6.18 1.55
N VAL A 173 -15.40 5.59 0.53
CA VAL A 173 -15.70 5.88 -0.89
C VAL A 173 -17.06 5.30 -1.27
N ALA A 174 -17.35 4.06 -0.88
CA ALA A 174 -18.62 3.40 -1.17
C ALA A 174 -19.81 4.16 -0.56
N GLU A 175 -19.68 4.64 0.68
CA GLU A 175 -20.69 5.49 1.32
C GLU A 175 -21.00 6.76 0.51
N ARG A 176 -19.99 7.38 -0.11
CA ARG A 176 -20.17 8.59 -0.94
C ARG A 176 -20.78 8.29 -2.31
N LEU A 177 -20.45 7.15 -2.91
CA LEU A 177 -20.99 6.74 -4.20
C LEU A 177 -22.45 6.25 -4.09
N GLY A 178 -22.83 5.74 -2.93
CA GLY A 178 -24.19 5.28 -2.64
C GLY A 178 -24.47 3.85 -3.12
N SER A 179 -25.73 3.45 -2.97
CA SER A 179 -26.18 2.08 -3.25
C SER A 179 -25.99 1.69 -4.72
N GLY A 180 -25.50 0.47 -4.95
CA GLY A 180 -25.33 -0.11 -6.28
C GLY A 180 -23.97 0.16 -6.90
N ALA A 181 -23.14 1.01 -6.30
CA ALA A 181 -21.76 1.23 -6.74
C ALA A 181 -20.84 0.07 -6.31
N THR A 182 -19.88 -0.28 -7.16
CA THR A 182 -18.85 -1.28 -6.85
C THR A 182 -17.51 -0.60 -6.60
N VAL A 183 -16.92 -0.82 -5.42
CA VAL A 183 -15.58 -0.33 -5.07
C VAL A 183 -14.64 -1.53 -4.95
N ALA A 184 -13.57 -1.54 -5.76
CA ALA A 184 -12.51 -2.53 -5.68
C ALA A 184 -11.35 -2.02 -4.82
N THR A 185 -10.79 -2.89 -3.99
CA THR A 185 -9.56 -2.62 -3.22
C THR A 185 -8.79 -3.92 -3.01
N LEU A 186 -7.56 -3.81 -2.51
CA LEU A 186 -6.64 -4.95 -2.38
C LEU A 186 -6.39 -5.31 -0.92
N ILE A 187 -6.44 -6.61 -0.64
CA ILE A 187 -5.83 -7.21 0.54
C ILE A 187 -4.41 -7.61 0.15
N VAL A 188 -3.43 -6.80 0.54
CA VAL A 188 -2.07 -6.81 -0.03
C VAL A 188 -1.14 -7.84 0.59
N ASP A 189 -1.47 -8.35 1.78
CA ASP A 189 -0.75 -9.43 2.44
C ASP A 189 -1.56 -10.07 3.59
N SER A 190 -0.96 -11.09 4.22
CA SER A 190 -1.57 -11.85 5.31
C SER A 190 -1.16 -11.36 6.69
N GLY A 191 -2.13 -11.40 7.62
CA GLY A 191 -1.95 -11.14 9.04
C GLY A 191 -0.87 -11.97 9.73
N LEU A 192 -0.47 -13.11 9.14
CA LEU A 192 0.58 -13.99 9.66
C LEU A 192 1.93 -13.27 9.85
N ARG A 193 2.21 -12.24 9.05
CA ARG A 193 3.45 -11.46 9.16
C ARG A 193 3.47 -10.56 10.40
N TYR A 194 2.32 -10.35 11.03
CA TYR A 194 2.10 -9.31 12.03
C TYR A 194 1.84 -9.83 13.44
N LEU A 195 1.98 -11.14 13.67
CA LEU A 195 1.75 -11.78 14.98
C LEU A 195 2.63 -11.20 16.10
N SER A 196 3.81 -10.67 15.77
CA SER A 196 4.74 -10.04 16.72
C SER A 196 4.68 -8.51 16.74
N THR A 197 3.70 -7.91 16.08
CA THR A 197 3.49 -6.46 15.99
C THR A 197 2.27 -6.05 16.81
N SER A 198 2.07 -4.74 17.01
CA SER A 198 0.88 -4.25 17.73
C SER A 198 -0.46 -4.54 17.04
N LEU A 199 -0.46 -5.06 15.81
CA LEU A 199 -1.69 -5.44 15.13
C LEU A 199 -2.36 -6.66 15.80
N TYR A 200 -1.59 -7.72 16.06
CA TYR A 200 -2.09 -9.01 16.57
C TYR A 200 -1.32 -9.54 17.80
N ALA A 201 -0.30 -8.84 18.30
CA ALA A 201 0.31 -9.21 19.57
C ALA A 201 -0.75 -9.18 20.69
N PRO A 202 -0.71 -10.13 21.65
CA PRO A 202 -1.58 -10.08 22.81
C PRO A 202 -1.38 -8.74 23.54
N GLU A 203 -2.46 -8.12 24.01
CA GLU A 203 -2.33 -7.02 24.97
C GLU A 203 -1.55 -7.54 26.19
N ALA A 204 -0.57 -6.75 26.65
CA ALA A 204 0.13 -7.08 27.89
C ALA A 204 -0.90 -7.04 29.02
N SER A 205 -1.28 -8.22 29.50
CA SER A 205 -2.08 -8.44 30.70
C SER A 205 -1.40 -7.90 31.95
#